data_AF-A0A2E9WXG6-F1
#
_entry.id   AF-A0A2E9WXG6-F1
#
_cell.length_a   1.000
_cell.length_b   1.000
_cell.length_c   1.000
_cell.angle_alpha   90.00
_cell.angle_beta   90.00
_cell.angle_gamma   90.00
#
_symmetry.space_group_name_H-M   'P 1'
#
loop_
_entity.id
_entity.type
_entity.pdbx_description
1 polymer ?
#
loop_
_entity_poly.entity_id
_entity_poly.type
_entity_poly.pdbx_seq_one_letter_code
_entity_poly.pdbx_strand_id
1 'polypeptide(L)'
;MDELAPESLEERLSELTERVDEMNAADADQALEELAADQEALRDRLQEAIEQFEQAALEQDFRATAAEAEELAQQEQALADAMKEGDSPEMRAEQQEALEARAQDLNESLDSLQERLAEAGEEQAREAVEQAQNQGQQAQQSMSEAAQQARNGEPQEASETAQQAAEAMRQMSQQLQQGQHQMAQQDMEAAREALEQTATDALSLAREQSALQDRMRGATPEELANMRSDEAALLQGARNMADNLSAETAGDQGSNEVAAQVGRAMEAMQEALDALESQRGDAPAPESAAEEAVAALNQAAVMAASAAKAPGEGPQGQSGDQVTEQLQEIAQQQGAVNQRTGQITPMNLGQQARSNQLQEAASGQQRIAEQLGQLADRPPDQAQPLGDLEALAQEAQALAERLAGESLDVETLQRQERLFHRLLDAGRSLEKDEFSDERESTAPGEFERNDVEALSSDDLGGLRFQLPPTEELQRLSPAQRQMVLEYFERLNRAERRAGPRGTIR
;
A
#
# COMPACT_ATOMS: atom_id res chain seq x y z
N MET A 1 -1.22 -14.02 10.93
CA MET A 1 -1.57 -14.44 12.30
C MET A 1 -0.41 -15.19 12.96
N ASP A 2 0.23 -16.14 12.28
CA ASP A 2 1.44 -16.82 12.80
C ASP A 2 2.70 -15.93 12.88
N GLU A 3 2.71 -14.75 12.24
CA GLU A 3 3.79 -13.74 12.38
C GLU A 3 3.57 -12.72 13.52
N LEU A 4 2.39 -12.71 14.14
CA LEU A 4 2.02 -11.69 15.14
C LEU A 4 2.04 -12.21 16.57
N ALA A 5 1.92 -13.53 16.77
CA ALA A 5 2.23 -14.15 18.05
C ALA A 5 3.72 -14.45 18.05
N PRO A 6 4.55 -13.82 18.90
CA PRO A 6 5.95 -14.20 18.95
C PRO A 6 6.00 -15.66 19.37
N GLU A 7 6.74 -16.49 18.62
CA GLU A 7 7.00 -17.91 18.94
C GLU A 7 7.43 -18.08 20.42
N SER A 8 8.00 -17.02 21.01
CA SER A 8 8.39 -16.94 22.41
C SER A 8 7.24 -17.06 23.42
N LEU A 9 6.02 -16.57 23.14
CA LEU A 9 4.92 -16.60 24.13
C LEU A 9 4.39 -18.03 24.32
N GLU A 10 4.24 -18.77 23.22
CA GLU A 10 3.77 -20.15 23.23
C GLU A 10 4.80 -21.12 23.81
N GLU A 11 6.08 -20.95 23.44
CA GLU A 11 7.19 -21.69 24.05
C GLU A 11 7.34 -21.40 25.55
N ARG A 12 7.22 -20.14 25.97
CA ARG A 12 7.32 -19.76 27.40
C ARG A 12 6.11 -20.22 28.22
N LEU A 13 4.90 -20.17 27.68
CA LEU A 13 3.73 -20.76 28.33
C LEU A 13 3.89 -22.27 28.50
N SER A 14 4.48 -22.94 27.51
CA SER A 14 4.82 -24.36 27.60
C SER A 14 5.88 -24.61 28.68
N GLU A 15 6.97 -23.82 28.72
CA GLU A 15 8.05 -23.93 29.72
C GLU A 15 7.55 -23.64 31.15
N LEU A 16 6.66 -22.66 31.31
CA LEU A 16 6.02 -22.29 32.58
C LEU A 16 5.09 -23.41 33.06
N THR A 17 4.35 -24.05 32.14
CA THR A 17 3.51 -25.21 32.45
C THR A 17 4.35 -26.44 32.84
N GLU A 18 5.53 -26.61 32.24
CA GLU A 18 6.45 -27.70 32.54
C GLU A 18 7.19 -27.53 33.87
N ARG A 19 7.44 -26.27 34.28
CA ARG A 19 8.15 -25.93 35.53
C ARG A 19 7.25 -25.66 36.74
N VAL A 20 5.94 -25.51 36.55
CA VAL A 20 4.97 -25.17 37.62
C VAL A 20 5.02 -26.13 38.83
N ASP A 21 5.37 -27.40 38.63
CA ASP A 21 5.49 -28.40 39.71
C ASP A 21 6.79 -28.29 40.53
N GLU A 22 7.81 -27.57 40.02
CA GLU A 22 9.14 -27.41 40.66
C GLU A 22 9.41 -25.98 41.17
N MET A 23 8.58 -25.00 40.80
CA MET A 23 8.77 -23.59 41.13
C MET A 23 8.48 -23.27 42.60
N ASN A 24 9.34 -22.44 43.20
CA ASN A 24 9.04 -21.82 44.49
C ASN A 24 8.19 -20.54 44.29
N ALA A 25 7.65 -19.97 45.38
CA ALA A 25 6.77 -18.81 45.28
C ALA A 25 7.42 -17.57 44.64
N ALA A 26 8.74 -17.39 44.81
CA ALA A 26 9.47 -16.27 44.19
C ALA A 26 9.69 -16.50 42.69
N ASP A 27 9.98 -17.75 42.28
CA ASP A 27 10.10 -18.11 40.87
C ASP A 27 8.74 -17.92 40.16
N ALA A 28 7.63 -18.23 40.84
CA ALA A 28 6.27 -18.05 40.32
C ALA A 28 5.88 -16.58 40.16
N ASP A 29 6.25 -15.73 41.13
CA ASP A 29 6.01 -14.28 41.03
C ASP A 29 6.83 -13.67 39.87
N GLN A 30 8.09 -14.07 39.70
CA GLN A 30 8.94 -13.60 38.59
C GLN A 30 8.39 -14.04 37.22
N ALA A 31 7.98 -15.30 37.08
CA ALA A 31 7.43 -15.80 35.81
C ALA A 31 6.10 -15.13 35.44
N LEU A 32 5.29 -14.72 36.42
CA LEU A 32 4.08 -13.93 36.19
C LEU A 32 4.38 -12.48 35.78
N GLU A 33 5.44 -11.88 36.33
CA GLU A 33 5.91 -10.54 35.96
C GLU A 33 6.48 -10.51 34.54
N GLU A 34 7.27 -11.51 34.15
CA GLU A 34 7.77 -11.69 32.78
C GLU A 34 6.63 -11.92 31.78
N LEU A 35 5.63 -12.74 32.12
CA LEU A 35 4.45 -12.95 31.26
C LEU A 35 3.61 -11.69 31.08
N ALA A 36 3.50 -10.87 32.14
CA ALA A 36 2.80 -9.59 32.06
C ALA A 36 3.54 -8.59 31.15
N ALA A 37 4.87 -8.53 31.25
CA ALA A 37 5.71 -7.72 30.37
C ALA A 37 5.63 -8.18 28.91
N ASP A 38 5.64 -9.50 28.66
CA ASP A 38 5.51 -10.06 27.31
C ASP A 38 4.14 -9.76 26.69
N GLN A 39 3.05 -9.76 27.50
CA GLN A 39 1.73 -9.36 27.03
C GLN A 39 1.67 -7.88 26.67
N GLU A 40 2.31 -7.02 27.47
CA GLU A 40 2.41 -5.58 27.20
C GLU A 40 3.18 -5.32 25.91
N ALA A 41 4.35 -5.94 25.74
CA ALA A 41 5.13 -5.84 24.50
C ALA A 41 4.39 -6.34 23.26
N LEU A 42 3.59 -7.41 23.39
CA LEU A 42 2.72 -7.87 22.30
C LEU A 42 1.65 -6.84 21.96
N ARG A 43 1.02 -6.24 22.98
CA ARG A 43 0.01 -5.20 22.78
C ARG A 43 0.60 -4.00 22.06
N ASP A 44 1.78 -3.56 22.43
CA ASP A 44 2.44 -2.40 21.84
C ASP A 44 2.78 -2.66 20.36
N ARG A 45 3.34 -3.84 20.04
CA ARG A 45 3.59 -4.25 18.65
C ARG A 45 2.32 -4.35 17.81
N LEU A 46 1.23 -4.85 18.40
CA LEU A 46 -0.06 -4.91 17.70
C LEU A 46 -0.60 -3.50 17.45
N GLN A 47 -0.41 -2.58 18.38
CA GLN A 47 -0.84 -1.20 18.22
C GLN A 47 -0.03 -0.49 17.13
N GLU A 48 1.30 -0.63 17.13
CA GLU A 48 2.18 -0.12 16.07
C GLU A 48 1.81 -0.70 14.69
N ALA A 49 1.54 -2.01 14.62
CA ALA A 49 1.11 -2.64 13.38
C ALA A 49 -0.26 -2.14 12.89
N ILE A 50 -1.17 -1.80 13.80
CA ILE A 50 -2.47 -1.19 13.47
C ILE A 50 -2.25 0.22 12.92
N GLU A 51 -1.43 1.03 13.57
CA GLU A 51 -1.13 2.41 13.14
C GLU A 51 -0.49 2.42 11.74
N GLN A 52 0.48 1.53 11.48
CA GLN A 52 1.07 1.36 10.14
C GLN A 52 0.04 0.92 9.10
N PHE A 53 -0.87 0.01 9.46
CA PHE A 53 -1.93 -0.43 8.55
C PHE A 53 -2.94 0.69 8.25
N GLU A 54 -3.28 1.51 9.25
CA GLU A 54 -4.16 2.67 9.09
C GLU A 54 -3.54 3.72 8.16
N GLN A 55 -2.24 4.01 8.32
CA GLN A 55 -1.51 4.92 7.43
C GLN A 55 -1.44 4.37 6.00
N ALA A 56 -1.13 3.09 5.82
CA ALA A 56 -1.11 2.45 4.51
C ALA A 56 -2.49 2.44 3.84
N ALA A 57 -3.56 2.25 4.61
CA ALA A 57 -4.93 2.31 4.13
C ALA A 57 -5.31 3.73 3.67
N LEU A 58 -4.92 4.77 4.42
CA LEU A 58 -5.12 6.17 4.02
C LEU A 58 -4.38 6.48 2.72
N GLU A 59 -3.13 6.04 2.59
CA GLU A 59 -2.36 6.22 1.36
C GLU A 59 -3.01 5.50 0.16
N GLN A 60 -3.45 4.26 0.37
CA GLN A 60 -4.17 3.50 -0.66
C GLN A 60 -5.45 4.22 -1.08
N ASP A 61 -6.23 4.74 -0.13
CA ASP A 61 -7.48 5.45 -0.40
C ASP A 61 -7.22 6.73 -1.21
N PHE A 62 -6.16 7.48 -0.91
CA PHE A 62 -5.71 8.63 -1.71
C PHE A 62 -5.38 8.23 -3.15
N ARG A 63 -4.56 7.20 -3.33
CA ARG A 63 -4.15 6.72 -4.66
C ARG A 63 -5.35 6.21 -5.46
N ALA A 64 -6.22 5.43 -4.83
CA ALA A 64 -7.41 4.85 -5.46
C ALA A 64 -8.39 5.94 -5.90
N THR A 65 -8.71 6.89 -5.02
CA THR A 65 -9.64 7.99 -5.35
C THR A 65 -9.06 8.94 -6.40
N ALA A 66 -7.75 9.22 -6.36
CA ALA A 66 -7.08 10.01 -7.40
C ALA A 66 -7.07 9.31 -8.77
N ALA A 67 -6.85 7.99 -8.79
CA ALA A 67 -6.87 7.19 -10.01
C ALA A 67 -8.29 7.08 -10.60
N GLU A 68 -9.30 6.88 -9.76
CA GLU A 68 -10.70 6.84 -10.19
C GLU A 68 -11.16 8.20 -10.75
N ALA A 69 -10.77 9.32 -10.11
CA ALA A 69 -11.03 10.66 -10.63
C ALA A 69 -10.42 10.89 -12.02
N GLU A 70 -9.17 10.46 -12.22
CA GLU A 70 -8.48 10.56 -13.52
C GLU A 70 -9.13 9.64 -14.58
N GLU A 71 -9.52 8.42 -14.21
CA GLU A 71 -10.26 7.51 -15.10
C GLU A 71 -11.59 8.13 -15.53
N LEU A 72 -12.36 8.68 -14.58
CA LEU A 72 -13.61 9.38 -14.88
C LEU A 72 -13.38 10.58 -15.80
N ALA A 73 -12.33 11.36 -15.56
CA ALA A 73 -12.00 12.49 -16.43
C ALA A 73 -11.71 12.05 -17.87
N GLN A 74 -10.98 10.95 -18.05
CA GLN A 74 -10.68 10.40 -19.37
C GLN A 74 -11.94 9.85 -20.06
N GLN A 75 -12.83 9.19 -19.32
CA GLN A 75 -14.10 8.67 -19.83
C GLN A 75 -15.05 9.80 -20.23
N GLU A 76 -15.18 10.84 -19.40
CA GLU A 76 -15.94 12.05 -19.70
C GLU A 76 -15.42 12.76 -20.95
N GLN A 77 -14.10 12.92 -21.07
CA GLN A 77 -13.49 13.54 -22.24
C GLN A 77 -13.78 12.74 -23.52
N ALA A 78 -13.65 11.41 -23.44
CA ALA A 78 -13.95 10.52 -24.57
C ALA A 78 -15.45 10.57 -24.94
N LEU A 79 -16.33 10.59 -23.95
CA LEU A 79 -17.77 10.74 -24.15
C LEU A 79 -18.11 12.09 -24.79
N ALA A 80 -17.53 13.17 -24.28
CA ALA A 80 -17.71 14.52 -24.81
C ALA A 80 -17.31 14.62 -26.28
N ASP A 81 -16.15 14.08 -26.66
CA ASP A 81 -15.71 14.06 -28.06
C ASP A 81 -16.65 13.23 -28.94
N ALA A 82 -17.17 12.13 -28.41
CA ALA A 82 -18.11 11.27 -29.11
C ALA A 82 -19.53 11.87 -29.20
N MET A 83 -19.91 12.78 -28.29
CA MET A 83 -21.13 13.60 -28.41
C MET A 83 -21.02 14.61 -29.57
N LYS A 84 -19.84 15.16 -29.87
CA LYS A 84 -19.64 16.10 -31.01
C LYS A 84 -19.96 15.48 -32.36
N GLU A 85 -19.77 14.16 -32.48
CA GLU A 85 -20.08 13.41 -33.70
C GLU A 85 -21.60 13.37 -33.97
N GLY A 86 -22.44 13.61 -32.95
CA GLY A 86 -23.89 13.79 -33.09
C GLY A 86 -24.69 12.50 -33.26
N ASP A 87 -24.06 11.33 -33.11
CA ASP A 87 -24.70 10.03 -33.25
C ASP A 87 -25.24 9.50 -31.91
N SER A 88 -26.48 8.98 -31.94
CA SER A 88 -27.16 8.25 -30.86
C SER A 88 -27.34 9.02 -29.53
N PRO A 89 -28.09 10.14 -29.52
CA PRO A 89 -28.21 11.02 -28.35
C PRO A 89 -28.74 10.32 -27.09
N GLU A 90 -29.71 9.40 -27.21
CA GLU A 90 -30.20 8.64 -26.06
C GLU A 90 -29.13 7.75 -25.43
N MET A 91 -28.30 7.10 -26.25
CA MET A 91 -27.20 6.26 -25.77
C MET A 91 -26.08 7.11 -25.11
N ARG A 92 -25.81 8.30 -25.64
CA ARG A 92 -24.86 9.25 -25.02
C ARG A 92 -25.34 9.73 -23.65
N ALA A 93 -26.64 10.02 -23.52
CA ALA A 93 -27.22 10.38 -22.25
C ALA A 93 -27.16 9.23 -21.22
N GLU A 94 -27.43 7.99 -21.63
CA GLU A 94 -27.29 6.82 -20.75
C GLU A 94 -25.84 6.60 -20.29
N GLN A 95 -24.86 6.83 -21.18
CA GLN A 95 -23.44 6.79 -20.82
C GLN A 95 -23.08 7.90 -19.82
N GLN A 96 -23.60 9.11 -20.03
CA GLN A 96 -23.37 10.24 -19.12
C GLN A 96 -23.94 9.98 -17.72
N GLU A 97 -25.15 9.43 -17.62
CA GLU A 97 -25.76 9.08 -16.32
C GLU A 97 -24.98 7.97 -15.60
N ALA A 98 -24.37 7.04 -16.33
CA ALA A 98 -23.51 6.01 -15.74
C ALA A 98 -22.22 6.61 -15.16
N LEU A 99 -21.64 7.61 -15.82
CA LEU A 99 -20.47 8.33 -15.30
C LEU A 99 -20.85 9.23 -14.11
N GLU A 100 -22.02 9.86 -14.14
CA GLU A 100 -22.59 10.61 -12.99
C GLU A 100 -22.76 9.72 -11.76
N ALA A 101 -23.24 8.48 -11.93
CA ALA A 101 -23.38 7.53 -10.82
C ALA A 101 -22.01 7.15 -10.23
N ARG A 102 -21.02 6.88 -11.06
CA ARG A 102 -19.64 6.61 -10.60
C ARG A 102 -19.01 7.82 -9.90
N ALA A 103 -19.26 9.03 -10.41
CA ALA A 103 -18.83 10.26 -9.75
C ALA A 103 -19.46 10.43 -8.35
N GLN A 104 -20.70 9.96 -8.17
CA GLN A 104 -21.33 9.92 -6.86
C GLN A 104 -20.65 8.93 -5.91
N ASP A 105 -20.37 7.70 -6.38
CA ASP A 105 -19.65 6.69 -5.60
C ASP A 105 -18.25 7.17 -5.19
N LEU A 106 -17.55 7.91 -6.07
CA LEU A 106 -16.28 8.55 -5.78
C LEU A 106 -16.41 9.63 -4.69
N ASN A 107 -17.45 10.46 -4.74
CA ASN A 107 -17.70 11.46 -3.69
C ASN A 107 -17.98 10.80 -2.32
N GLU A 108 -18.72 9.69 -2.28
CA GLU A 108 -18.95 8.92 -1.06
C GLU A 108 -17.63 8.33 -0.51
N SER A 109 -16.73 7.91 -1.40
CA SER A 109 -15.39 7.44 -1.02
C SER A 109 -14.54 8.58 -0.45
N LEU A 110 -14.64 9.80 -1.00
CA LEU A 110 -13.99 10.98 -0.43
C LEU A 110 -14.57 11.37 0.93
N ASP A 111 -15.87 11.24 1.17
CA ASP A 111 -16.46 11.47 2.50
C ASP A 111 -15.86 10.51 3.54
N SER A 112 -15.72 9.22 3.18
CA SER A 112 -15.06 8.24 4.06
C SER A 112 -13.58 8.57 4.29
N LEU A 113 -12.87 9.01 3.25
CA LEU A 113 -11.46 9.41 3.37
C LEU A 113 -11.34 10.63 4.30
N GLN A 114 -12.23 11.62 4.15
CA GLN A 114 -12.24 12.81 4.99
C GLN A 114 -12.50 12.48 6.47
N GLU A 115 -13.39 11.54 6.77
CA GLU A 115 -13.67 11.08 8.14
C GLU A 115 -12.44 10.41 8.76
N ARG A 116 -11.77 9.50 8.03
CA ARG A 116 -10.55 8.85 8.52
C ARG A 116 -9.40 9.83 8.73
N LEU A 117 -9.23 10.82 7.85
CA LEU A 117 -8.23 11.87 8.04
C LEU A 117 -8.51 12.72 9.29
N ALA A 118 -9.78 12.96 9.61
CA ALA A 118 -10.15 13.65 10.84
C ALA A 118 -9.87 12.82 12.10
N GLU A 119 -10.05 11.49 12.03
CA GLU A 119 -9.69 10.56 13.11
C GLU A 119 -8.17 10.49 13.32
N ALA A 120 -7.39 10.51 12.22
CA ALA A 120 -5.92 10.52 12.24
C ALA A 120 -5.32 11.88 12.65
N GLY A 121 -6.10 12.96 12.61
CA GLY A 121 -5.62 14.31 12.93
C GLY A 121 -4.91 15.02 11.76
N GLU A 122 -5.07 14.51 10.54
CA GLU A 122 -4.42 14.98 9.31
C GLU A 122 -5.14 16.18 8.68
N GLU A 123 -5.12 17.34 9.36
CA GLU A 123 -5.93 18.50 8.97
C GLU A 123 -5.54 19.08 7.59
N GLN A 124 -4.26 19.04 7.20
CA GLN A 124 -3.82 19.55 5.89
C GLN A 124 -4.28 18.66 4.74
N ALA A 125 -4.12 17.35 4.87
CA ALA A 125 -4.61 16.37 3.90
C ALA A 125 -6.14 16.44 3.79
N ARG A 126 -6.83 16.69 4.91
CA ARG A 126 -8.28 16.90 4.95
C ARG A 126 -8.72 18.14 4.17
N GLU A 127 -7.99 19.25 4.24
CA GLU A 127 -8.25 20.44 3.41
C GLU A 127 -8.12 20.13 1.90
N ALA A 128 -7.12 19.33 1.51
CA ALA A 128 -6.95 18.91 0.12
C ALA A 128 -8.13 18.04 -0.37
N VAL A 129 -8.60 17.11 0.47
CA VAL A 129 -9.79 16.29 0.18
C VAL A 129 -11.06 17.15 0.10
N GLU A 130 -11.23 18.14 0.98
CA GLU A 130 -12.37 19.06 0.93
C GLU A 130 -12.38 19.88 -0.39
N GLN A 131 -11.22 20.33 -0.86
CA GLN A 131 -11.11 20.98 -2.16
C GLN A 131 -11.48 20.01 -3.30
N ALA A 132 -11.01 18.77 -3.24
CA ALA A 132 -11.32 17.73 -4.22
C ALA A 132 -12.83 17.41 -4.25
N GLN A 133 -13.49 17.35 -3.09
CA GLN A 133 -14.94 17.18 -2.99
C GLN A 133 -15.72 18.32 -3.66
N ASN A 134 -15.28 19.57 -3.49
CA ASN A 134 -15.92 20.70 -4.15
C ASN A 134 -15.85 20.58 -5.69
N GLN A 135 -14.71 20.10 -6.21
CA GLN A 135 -14.55 19.80 -7.64
C GLN A 135 -15.42 18.63 -8.08
N GLY A 136 -15.51 17.57 -7.27
CA GLY A 136 -16.39 16.42 -7.52
C GLY A 136 -17.88 16.80 -7.58
N GLN A 137 -18.34 17.69 -6.70
CA GLN A 137 -19.71 18.23 -6.74
C GLN A 137 -19.97 19.06 -8.00
N GLN A 138 -19.01 19.90 -8.41
CA GLN A 138 -19.11 20.66 -9.64
C GLN A 138 -19.14 19.75 -10.88
N ALA A 139 -18.29 18.73 -10.90
CA ALA A 139 -18.27 17.72 -11.96
C ALA A 139 -19.61 17.00 -12.05
N GLN A 140 -20.16 16.54 -10.93
CA GLN A 140 -21.46 15.85 -10.89
C GLN A 140 -22.60 16.74 -11.42
N GLN A 141 -22.62 18.03 -11.06
CA GLN A 141 -23.61 18.96 -11.59
C GLN A 141 -23.47 19.12 -13.12
N SER A 142 -22.24 19.28 -13.62
CA SER A 142 -21.97 19.33 -15.06
C SER A 142 -22.37 18.03 -15.78
N MET A 143 -22.10 16.85 -15.20
CA MET A 143 -22.51 15.56 -15.77
C MET A 143 -24.04 15.46 -15.91
N SER A 144 -24.76 15.86 -14.87
CA SER A 144 -26.23 15.87 -14.86
C SER A 144 -26.80 16.82 -15.92
N GLU A 145 -26.20 18.00 -16.08
CA GLU A 145 -26.58 18.97 -17.12
C GLU A 145 -26.27 18.45 -18.52
N ALA A 146 -25.10 17.84 -18.73
CA ALA A 146 -24.70 17.22 -19.99
C ALA A 146 -25.65 16.07 -20.39
N ALA A 147 -26.09 15.25 -19.43
CA ALA A 147 -27.03 14.16 -19.68
C ALA A 147 -28.39 14.70 -20.15
N GLN A 148 -28.86 15.80 -19.55
CA GLN A 148 -30.12 16.46 -19.94
C GLN A 148 -30.01 17.08 -21.34
N GLN A 149 -28.93 17.78 -21.65
CA GLN A 149 -28.68 18.38 -22.96
C GLN A 149 -28.57 17.30 -24.05
N ALA A 150 -27.89 16.18 -23.76
CA ALA A 150 -27.81 15.03 -24.67
C ALA A 150 -29.21 14.47 -24.97
N ARG A 151 -30.08 14.32 -23.96
CA ARG A 151 -31.48 13.89 -24.13
C ARG A 151 -32.33 14.87 -24.94
N ASN A 152 -32.09 16.16 -24.78
CA ASN A 152 -32.82 17.20 -25.51
C ASN A 152 -32.38 17.30 -26.98
N GLY A 153 -31.37 16.55 -27.40
CA GLY A 153 -30.83 16.59 -28.75
C GLY A 153 -29.92 17.80 -28.99
N GLU A 154 -29.21 18.25 -27.95
CA GLU A 154 -28.27 19.38 -27.97
C GLU A 154 -26.82 18.87 -27.83
N PRO A 155 -26.29 18.08 -28.80
CA PRO A 155 -25.03 17.36 -28.63
C PRO A 155 -23.79 18.24 -28.54
N GLN A 156 -23.81 19.44 -29.14
CA GLN A 156 -22.70 20.39 -29.00
C GLN A 156 -22.63 20.98 -27.59
N GLU A 157 -23.77 21.36 -27.00
CA GLU A 157 -23.81 21.89 -25.63
C GLU A 157 -23.45 20.79 -24.63
N ALA A 158 -24.03 19.60 -24.79
CA ALA A 158 -23.74 18.43 -23.94
C ALA A 158 -22.25 18.08 -23.94
N SER A 159 -21.60 18.17 -25.10
CA SER A 159 -20.16 17.98 -25.22
C SER A 159 -19.36 19.02 -24.44
N GLU A 160 -19.69 20.31 -24.59
CA GLU A 160 -18.99 21.38 -23.86
C GLU A 160 -19.14 21.23 -22.34
N THR A 161 -20.33 20.87 -21.86
CA THR A 161 -20.59 20.63 -20.44
C THR A 161 -19.88 19.36 -19.93
N ALA A 162 -19.86 18.26 -20.70
CA ALA A 162 -19.09 17.06 -20.35
C ALA A 162 -17.56 17.34 -20.31
N GLN A 163 -17.04 18.23 -21.16
CA GLN A 163 -15.66 18.68 -21.07
C GLN A 163 -15.37 19.45 -19.77
N GLN A 164 -16.32 20.24 -19.28
CA GLN A 164 -16.19 20.91 -17.98
C GLN A 164 -16.15 19.90 -16.83
N ALA A 165 -16.99 18.85 -16.89
CA ALA A 165 -16.93 17.75 -15.92
C ALA A 165 -15.57 17.03 -15.96
N ALA A 166 -15.05 16.73 -17.15
CA ALA A 166 -13.73 16.14 -17.33
C ALA A 166 -12.58 17.01 -16.80
N GLU A 167 -12.70 18.34 -16.88
CA GLU A 167 -11.69 19.26 -16.32
C GLU A 167 -11.77 19.32 -14.80
N ALA A 168 -12.97 19.36 -14.22
CA ALA A 168 -13.17 19.32 -12.77
C ALA A 168 -12.65 18.00 -12.16
N MET A 169 -12.90 16.86 -12.80
CA MET A 169 -12.36 15.55 -12.36
C MET A 169 -10.83 15.47 -12.44
N ARG A 170 -10.20 16.07 -13.47
CA ARG A 170 -8.74 16.19 -13.54
C ARG A 170 -8.18 17.05 -12.41
N GLN A 171 -8.84 18.16 -12.10
CA GLN A 171 -8.43 19.03 -10.98
C GLN A 171 -8.57 18.32 -9.63
N MET A 172 -9.64 17.54 -9.46
CA MET A 172 -9.87 16.68 -8.30
C MET A 172 -8.73 15.67 -8.12
N SER A 173 -8.36 14.91 -9.17
CA SER A 173 -7.23 13.96 -9.12
C SER A 173 -5.92 14.67 -8.72
N GLN A 174 -5.61 15.83 -9.31
CA GLN A 174 -4.41 16.60 -8.98
C GLN A 174 -4.38 17.08 -7.52
N GLN A 175 -5.53 17.50 -6.98
CA GLN A 175 -5.64 17.92 -5.58
C GLN A 175 -5.43 16.74 -4.62
N LEU A 176 -5.97 15.56 -4.94
CA LEU A 176 -5.77 14.35 -4.14
C LEU A 176 -4.30 13.91 -4.15
N GLN A 177 -3.65 13.89 -5.32
CA GLN A 177 -2.21 13.61 -5.44
C GLN A 177 -1.36 14.63 -4.67
N GLN A 178 -1.74 15.91 -4.72
CA GLN A 178 -1.05 16.96 -3.97
C GLN A 178 -1.23 16.80 -2.46
N GLY A 179 -2.42 16.42 -1.99
CA GLY A 179 -2.69 16.12 -0.59
C GLY A 179 -1.85 14.96 -0.08
N GLN A 180 -1.81 13.85 -0.83
CA GLN A 180 -0.95 12.70 -0.53
C GLN A 180 0.52 13.10 -0.45
N HIS A 181 1.01 13.91 -1.40
CA HIS A 181 2.40 14.34 -1.40
C HIS A 181 2.74 15.28 -0.23
N GLN A 182 1.81 16.13 0.18
CA GLN A 182 1.98 17.01 1.34
C GLN A 182 2.07 16.19 2.62
N MET A 183 1.18 15.21 2.81
CA MET A 183 1.22 14.29 3.95
C MET A 183 2.56 13.56 4.04
N ALA A 184 3.03 12.98 2.92
CA ALA A 184 4.34 12.32 2.87
C ALA A 184 5.51 13.27 3.20
N GLN A 185 5.41 14.55 2.84
CA GLN A 185 6.43 15.55 3.23
C GLN A 185 6.37 15.89 4.71
N GLN A 186 5.18 15.98 5.30
CA GLN A 186 5.01 16.24 6.72
C GLN A 186 5.53 15.08 7.56
N ASP A 187 5.20 13.85 7.18
CA ASP A 187 5.71 12.62 7.83
C ASP A 187 7.24 12.59 7.77
N MET A 188 7.83 12.96 6.63
CA MET A 188 9.29 13.05 6.49
C MET A 188 9.90 14.14 7.38
N GLU A 189 9.24 15.28 7.54
CA GLU A 189 9.70 16.36 8.43
C GLU A 189 9.59 15.97 9.90
N ALA A 190 8.48 15.35 10.31
CA ALA A 190 8.27 14.82 11.66
C ALA A 190 9.30 13.73 12.01
N ALA A 191 9.49 12.75 11.11
CA ALA A 191 10.50 11.70 11.27
C ALA A 191 11.91 12.29 11.42
N ARG A 192 12.23 13.32 10.63
CA ARG A 192 13.50 14.01 10.74
C ARG A 192 13.65 14.74 12.08
N GLU A 193 12.64 15.46 12.54
CA GLU A 193 12.67 16.13 13.84
C GLU A 193 12.85 15.12 14.99
N ALA A 194 12.14 13.99 14.93
CA ALA A 194 12.28 12.90 15.88
C ALA A 194 13.70 12.30 15.90
N LEU A 195 14.33 12.13 14.74
CA LEU A 195 15.72 11.69 14.63
C LEU A 195 16.72 12.75 15.16
N GLU A 196 16.50 14.04 14.88
CA GLU A 196 17.34 15.12 15.43
C GLU A 196 17.23 15.19 16.97
N GLN A 197 16.03 15.00 17.51
CA GLN A 197 15.78 14.92 18.94
C GLN A 197 16.44 13.68 19.55
N THR A 198 16.25 12.50 18.94
CA THR A 198 16.87 11.24 19.37
C THR A 198 18.40 11.35 19.42
N ALA A 199 19.01 12.01 18.43
CA ALA A 199 20.45 12.24 18.44
C ALA A 199 20.91 13.08 19.66
N THR A 200 20.12 14.08 20.03
CA THR A 200 20.40 14.98 21.17
C THR A 200 20.18 14.28 22.50
N ASP A 201 19.10 13.51 22.63
CA ASP A 201 18.74 12.76 23.83
C ASP A 201 19.75 11.63 24.07
N ALA A 202 20.12 10.88 23.03
CA ALA A 202 21.14 9.82 23.12
C ALA A 202 22.51 10.37 23.58
N LEU A 203 22.94 11.54 23.07
CA LEU A 203 24.17 12.20 23.55
C LEU A 203 24.08 12.65 25.01
N SER A 204 22.91 13.11 25.43
CA SER A 204 22.70 13.57 26.81
C SER A 204 22.72 12.40 27.78
N LEU A 205 21.97 11.33 27.48
CA LEU A 205 22.00 10.06 28.21
C LEU A 205 23.41 9.47 28.24
N ALA A 206 24.16 9.49 27.14
CA ALA A 206 25.51 8.94 27.09
C ALA A 206 26.47 9.67 28.04
N ARG A 207 26.31 11.00 28.19
CA ARG A 207 27.11 11.81 29.12
C ARG A 207 26.75 11.51 30.57
N GLU A 208 25.46 11.38 30.86
CA GLU A 208 24.99 11.07 32.22
C GLU A 208 25.39 9.65 32.64
N GLN A 209 25.25 8.67 31.74
CA GLN A 209 25.72 7.30 31.93
C GLN A 209 27.25 7.25 32.11
N SER A 210 28.01 8.00 31.32
CA SER A 210 29.48 8.06 31.47
C SER A 210 29.90 8.68 32.80
N ALA A 211 29.20 9.73 33.27
CA ALA A 211 29.45 10.31 34.58
C ALA A 211 29.08 9.37 35.73
N LEU A 212 28.02 8.56 35.55
CA LEU A 212 27.64 7.52 36.50
C LEU A 212 28.67 6.38 36.53
N GLN A 213 29.11 5.91 35.36
CA GLN A 213 30.19 4.92 35.21
C GLN A 213 31.48 5.39 35.92
N ASP A 214 31.88 6.65 35.73
CA ASP A 214 33.05 7.22 36.41
C ASP A 214 32.89 7.28 37.93
N ARG A 215 31.66 7.43 38.44
CA ARG A 215 31.38 7.34 39.88
C ARG A 215 31.43 5.90 40.38
N MET A 216 31.02 4.92 39.56
CA MET A 216 31.13 3.50 39.91
C MET A 216 32.58 3.06 40.11
N ARG A 217 33.53 3.67 39.39
CA ARG A 217 34.99 3.43 39.52
C ARG A 217 35.49 3.66 40.94
N GLY A 218 35.66 2.57 41.69
CA GLY A 218 36.19 2.62 43.06
C GLY A 218 35.16 3.04 44.12
N ALA A 219 33.86 3.02 43.78
CA ALA A 219 32.78 3.21 44.74
C ALA A 219 32.72 2.07 45.76
N THR A 220 32.33 2.42 46.98
CA THR A 220 31.99 1.45 48.03
C THR A 220 30.64 0.78 47.74
N PRO A 221 30.36 -0.40 48.32
CA PRO A 221 29.07 -1.07 48.14
C PRO A 221 27.85 -0.22 48.53
N GLU A 222 28.00 0.66 49.51
CA GLU A 222 26.93 1.60 49.94
C GLU A 222 26.72 2.72 48.91
N GLU A 223 27.78 3.19 48.27
CA GLU A 223 27.71 4.19 47.19
C GLU A 223 27.10 3.58 45.91
N LEU A 224 27.46 2.34 45.57
CA LEU A 224 26.85 1.61 44.45
C LEU A 224 25.35 1.39 44.66
N ALA A 225 24.92 1.07 45.88
CA ALA A 225 23.50 0.93 46.19
C ALA A 225 22.70 2.24 45.96
N ASN A 226 23.32 3.40 46.19
CA ASN A 226 22.70 4.70 45.93
C ASN A 226 22.65 5.04 44.43
N MET A 227 23.52 4.44 43.61
CA MET A 227 23.57 4.66 42.15
C MET A 227 22.47 3.93 41.39
N ARG A 228 21.81 2.93 42.00
CA ARG A 228 20.68 2.22 41.39
C ARG A 228 19.55 3.13 40.92
N SER A 229 19.24 4.15 41.72
CA SER A 229 18.18 5.12 41.36
C SER A 229 18.59 6.00 40.18
N ASP A 230 19.89 6.29 40.04
CA ASP A 230 20.42 7.05 38.91
C ASP A 230 20.35 6.17 37.63
N GLU A 231 20.79 4.91 37.70
CA GLU A 231 20.74 3.95 36.59
C GLU A 231 19.30 3.69 36.11
N ALA A 232 18.36 3.48 37.03
CA ALA A 232 16.95 3.28 36.70
C ALA A 232 16.31 4.51 36.03
N ALA A 233 16.74 5.73 36.40
CA ALA A 233 16.28 6.95 35.74
C ALA A 233 16.81 7.07 34.30
N LEU A 234 18.06 6.66 34.06
CA LEU A 234 18.66 6.64 32.72
C LEU A 234 17.99 5.62 31.81
N LEU A 235 17.70 4.42 32.34
CA LEU A 235 16.94 3.40 31.63
C LEU A 235 15.55 3.89 31.23
N GLN A 236 14.85 4.59 32.14
CA GLN A 236 13.56 5.20 31.80
C GLN A 236 13.70 6.30 30.75
N GLY A 237 14.77 7.09 30.78
CA GLY A 237 15.08 8.08 29.75
C GLY A 237 15.29 7.45 28.37
N ALA A 238 16.00 6.31 28.32
CA ALA A 238 16.22 5.55 27.09
C ALA A 238 14.91 4.95 26.53
N ARG A 239 14.02 4.46 27.40
CA ARG A 239 12.67 4.00 27.00
C ARG A 239 11.85 5.11 26.37
N ASN A 240 11.74 6.25 27.05
CA ASN A 240 11.00 7.40 26.53
C ASN A 240 11.56 7.89 25.17
N MET A 241 12.88 7.82 24.99
CA MET A 241 13.52 8.16 23.71
C MET A 241 13.16 7.13 22.61
N ALA A 242 13.11 5.84 22.93
CA ALA A 242 12.67 4.80 22.00
C ALA A 242 11.21 4.99 21.59
N ASP A 243 10.32 5.26 22.55
CA ASP A 243 8.88 5.46 22.31
C ASP A 243 8.62 6.68 21.41
N ASN A 244 9.34 7.78 21.64
CA ASN A 244 9.23 8.98 20.80
C ASN A 244 9.76 8.73 19.38
N LEU A 245 10.82 7.93 19.23
CA LEU A 245 11.35 7.58 17.92
C LEU A 245 10.33 6.71 17.14
N SER A 246 9.78 5.67 17.77
CA SER A 246 8.85 4.75 17.09
C SER A 246 7.55 5.43 16.64
N ALA A 247 7.00 6.34 17.46
CA ALA A 247 5.75 7.03 17.14
C ALA A 247 5.84 7.90 15.88
N GLU A 248 7.00 8.50 15.62
CA GLU A 248 7.18 9.51 14.56
C GLU A 248 7.94 8.98 13.34
N THR A 249 8.45 7.74 13.40
CA THR A 249 9.27 7.16 12.33
C THR A 249 8.81 5.79 11.86
N ALA A 250 7.55 5.45 12.14
CA ALA A 250 6.95 4.17 11.74
C ALA A 250 7.22 3.87 10.26
N GLY A 251 7.81 2.70 10.01
CA GLY A 251 8.20 2.25 8.67
C GLY A 251 9.64 2.59 8.26
N ASP A 252 10.31 3.60 8.84
CA ASP A 252 11.62 4.06 8.35
C ASP A 252 12.79 3.07 8.56
N GLN A 253 13.50 2.69 7.47
CA GLN A 253 14.66 1.79 7.55
C GLN A 253 15.83 2.41 8.31
N GLY A 254 16.05 3.73 8.18
CA GLY A 254 17.06 4.44 8.95
C GLY A 254 16.76 4.44 10.45
N SER A 255 15.48 4.60 10.80
CA SER A 255 15.01 4.58 12.17
C SER A 255 15.08 3.20 12.83
N ASN A 256 14.92 2.11 12.07
CA ASN A 256 15.08 0.74 12.58
C ASN A 256 16.51 0.46 13.09
N GLU A 257 17.54 0.97 12.40
CA GLU A 257 18.93 0.82 12.84
C GLU A 257 19.21 1.63 14.12
N VAL A 258 18.62 2.82 14.24
CA VAL A 258 18.71 3.66 15.44
C VAL A 258 18.02 2.97 16.61
N ALA A 259 16.79 2.49 16.42
CA ALA A 259 16.02 1.77 17.43
C ALA A 259 16.77 0.52 17.94
N ALA A 260 17.44 -0.23 17.06
CA ALA A 260 18.25 -1.38 17.46
C ALA A 260 19.48 -1.01 18.34
N GLN A 261 20.06 0.18 18.16
CA GLN A 261 21.12 0.67 19.05
C GLN A 261 20.55 1.14 20.39
N VAL A 262 19.39 1.80 20.38
CA VAL A 262 18.70 2.22 21.61
C VAL A 262 18.30 0.99 22.44
N GLY A 263 17.79 -0.07 21.81
CA GLY A 263 17.49 -1.34 22.47
C GLY A 263 18.72 -1.96 23.14
N ARG A 264 19.87 -1.97 22.47
CA ARG A 264 21.14 -2.43 23.08
C ARG A 264 21.59 -1.57 24.25
N ALA A 265 21.39 -0.25 24.18
CA ALA A 265 21.67 0.63 25.30
C ALA A 265 20.78 0.30 26.51
N MET A 266 19.50 0.03 26.28
CA MET A 266 18.55 -0.36 27.33
C MET A 266 18.92 -1.70 27.97
N GLU A 267 19.29 -2.69 27.17
CA GLU A 267 19.77 -4.00 27.66
C GLU A 267 21.00 -3.84 28.55
N ALA A 268 22.00 -3.08 28.10
CA ALA A 268 23.21 -2.82 28.87
C ALA A 268 22.94 -2.02 30.17
N MET A 269 22.01 -1.07 30.17
CA MET A 269 21.58 -0.37 31.40
C MET A 269 20.83 -1.29 32.37
N GLN A 270 20.02 -2.21 31.84
CA GLN A 270 19.34 -3.22 32.67
C GLN A 270 20.36 -4.16 33.32
N GLU A 271 21.36 -4.62 32.58
CA GLU A 271 22.46 -5.42 33.15
C GLU A 271 23.26 -4.66 34.22
N ALA A 272 23.51 -3.37 34.01
CA ALA A 272 24.16 -2.52 34.99
C ALA A 272 23.31 -2.37 36.27
N LEU A 273 22.00 -2.20 36.11
CA LEU A 273 21.04 -2.13 37.22
C LEU A 273 21.01 -3.45 38.02
N ASP A 274 20.94 -4.59 37.34
CA ASP A 274 20.92 -5.92 37.96
C ASP A 274 22.24 -6.20 38.71
N ALA A 275 23.38 -5.77 38.15
CA ALA A 275 24.68 -5.88 38.80
C ALA A 275 24.79 -4.98 40.05
N LEU A 276 24.11 -3.83 40.08
CA LEU A 276 24.02 -2.98 41.27
C LEU A 276 23.05 -3.54 42.34
N GLU A 277 22.09 -4.37 41.94
CA GLU A 277 21.16 -5.07 42.85
C GLU A 277 21.73 -6.35 43.44
N SER A 278 22.62 -7.03 42.69
CA SER A 278 23.23 -8.26 43.14
C SER A 278 24.18 -8.04 44.32
N GLN A 279 23.74 -8.47 45.49
CA GLN A 279 24.54 -8.46 46.72
C GLN A 279 25.52 -9.66 46.80
N ARG A 280 25.47 -10.58 45.83
CA ARG A 280 26.34 -11.75 45.71
C ARG A 280 27.35 -11.48 44.59
N GLY A 281 28.63 -11.43 44.91
CA GLY A 281 29.73 -11.03 44.00
C GLY A 281 30.03 -11.96 42.81
N ASP A 282 29.02 -12.63 42.24
CA ASP A 282 29.08 -13.42 41.01
C ASP A 282 28.54 -12.67 39.79
N ALA A 283 27.96 -11.47 39.95
CA ALA A 283 27.50 -10.64 38.84
C ALA A 283 28.68 -9.96 38.10
N PRO A 284 28.59 -9.73 36.78
CA PRO A 284 29.53 -8.89 36.05
C PRO A 284 29.63 -7.49 36.67
N ALA A 285 30.77 -6.81 36.48
CA ALA A 285 30.97 -5.50 37.08
C ALA A 285 29.97 -4.50 36.47
N PRO A 286 29.21 -3.73 37.28
CA PRO A 286 28.23 -2.77 36.75
C PRO A 286 28.87 -1.72 35.83
N GLU A 287 30.17 -1.47 36.02
CA GLU A 287 30.97 -0.55 35.22
C GLU A 287 31.16 -0.98 33.76
N SER A 288 31.20 -2.29 33.46
CA SER A 288 31.35 -2.77 32.07
C SER A 288 30.05 -2.68 31.29
N ALA A 289 28.92 -3.02 31.93
CA ALA A 289 27.60 -2.86 31.34
C ALA A 289 27.29 -1.36 31.08
N ALA A 290 27.65 -0.49 32.03
CA ALA A 290 27.59 0.96 31.84
C ALA A 290 28.48 1.47 30.68
N GLU A 291 29.64 0.85 30.42
CA GLU A 291 30.50 1.18 29.27
C GLU A 291 29.82 0.85 27.93
N GLU A 292 29.18 -0.32 27.86
CA GLU A 292 28.44 -0.78 26.68
C GLU A 292 27.22 0.09 26.39
N ALA A 293 26.48 0.49 27.42
CA ALA A 293 25.39 1.46 27.30
C ALA A 293 25.87 2.79 26.70
N VAL A 294 27.00 3.34 27.17
CA VAL A 294 27.60 4.57 26.61
C VAL A 294 27.97 4.38 25.14
N ALA A 295 28.55 3.25 24.77
CA ALA A 295 28.93 2.97 23.38
C ALA A 295 27.70 2.89 22.47
N ALA A 296 26.65 2.17 22.88
CA ALA A 296 25.41 2.03 22.15
C ALA A 296 24.68 3.38 21.96
N LEU A 297 24.58 4.20 23.02
CA LEU A 297 23.97 5.53 22.94
C LEU A 297 24.74 6.48 22.00
N ASN A 298 26.08 6.48 22.04
CA ASN A 298 26.87 7.29 21.12
C ASN A 298 26.69 6.83 19.67
N GLN A 299 26.57 5.52 19.44
CA GLN A 299 26.32 4.97 18.11
C GLN A 299 24.91 5.35 17.62
N ALA A 300 23.89 5.24 18.47
CA ALA A 300 22.53 5.69 18.19
C ALA A 300 22.52 7.18 17.82
N ALA A 301 23.24 8.02 18.56
CA ALA A 301 23.33 9.45 18.27
C ALA A 301 23.93 9.77 16.91
N VAL A 302 25.00 9.07 16.52
CA VAL A 302 25.65 9.26 15.21
C VAL A 302 24.71 8.80 14.09
N MET A 303 24.07 7.65 14.25
CA MET A 303 23.12 7.10 13.28
C MET A 303 21.91 8.03 13.11
N ALA A 304 21.28 8.45 14.21
CA ALA A 304 20.15 9.37 14.19
C ALA A 304 20.51 10.72 13.54
N ALA A 305 21.67 11.29 13.88
CA ALA A 305 22.14 12.54 13.27
C ALA A 305 22.52 12.39 11.79
N SER A 306 22.84 11.18 11.33
CA SER A 306 23.09 10.90 9.91
C SER A 306 21.79 10.66 9.13
N ALA A 307 20.85 9.91 9.70
CA ALA A 307 19.53 9.66 9.14
C ALA A 307 18.74 10.97 8.99
N ALA A 308 18.76 11.84 10.02
CA ALA A 308 18.16 13.17 9.95
C ALA A 308 18.74 14.09 8.86
N LYS A 309 19.96 13.82 8.39
CA LYS A 309 20.64 14.61 7.34
C LYS A 309 20.53 13.99 5.96
N ALA A 310 20.16 12.72 5.87
CA ALA A 310 19.89 12.11 4.59
C ALA A 310 18.68 12.85 3.98
N PRO A 311 18.76 13.36 2.74
CA PRO A 311 17.54 13.77 2.04
C PRO A 311 16.64 12.53 1.98
N GLY A 312 15.40 12.64 2.46
CA GLY A 312 14.53 11.51 2.76
C GLY A 312 14.39 10.54 1.58
N GLU A 313 15.22 9.50 1.61
CA GLU A 313 15.02 8.25 0.89
C GLU A 313 14.25 7.38 1.87
N GLY A 314 12.93 7.58 1.90
CA GLY A 314 12.05 6.74 2.68
C GLY A 314 12.08 5.28 2.21
N PRO A 315 11.53 4.36 3.00
CA PRO A 315 11.66 2.92 2.82
C PRO A 315 10.54 2.36 1.98
N GLN A 316 10.87 1.36 1.18
CA GLN A 316 9.93 0.38 0.63
C GLN A 316 8.79 0.93 -0.25
N GLY A 317 9.15 1.84 -1.16
CA GLY A 317 8.35 2.14 -2.36
C GLY A 317 9.16 2.77 -3.49
N GLN A 318 10.19 3.55 -3.16
CA GLN A 318 10.85 4.39 -4.16
C GLN A 318 11.95 3.73 -5.01
N SER A 319 12.41 2.52 -4.67
CA SER A 319 13.38 1.84 -5.55
C SER A 319 12.76 1.46 -6.90
N GLY A 320 11.43 1.22 -6.93
CA GLY A 320 10.64 1.03 -8.15
C GLY A 320 10.34 2.35 -8.86
N ASP A 321 9.87 3.36 -8.13
CA ASP A 321 9.47 4.66 -8.70
C ASP A 321 10.64 5.43 -9.32
N GLN A 322 11.80 5.48 -8.67
CA GLN A 322 12.97 6.19 -9.22
C GLN A 322 13.50 5.52 -10.50
N VAL A 323 13.45 4.18 -10.56
CA VAL A 323 13.83 3.42 -11.77
C VAL A 323 12.76 3.60 -12.85
N THR A 324 11.49 3.63 -12.49
CA THR A 324 10.36 3.88 -13.41
C THR A 324 10.41 5.29 -13.99
N GLU A 325 10.66 6.32 -13.18
CA GLU A 325 10.87 7.70 -13.61
C GLU A 325 12.09 7.81 -14.53
N GLN A 326 13.21 7.20 -14.15
CA GLN A 326 14.42 7.16 -14.99
C GLN A 326 14.17 6.44 -16.33
N LEU A 327 13.38 5.36 -16.34
CA LEU A 327 12.99 4.66 -17.57
C LEU A 327 12.02 5.48 -18.42
N GLN A 328 11.09 6.22 -17.81
CA GLN A 328 10.21 7.15 -18.52
C GLN A 328 11.01 8.28 -19.17
N GLU A 329 12.00 8.85 -18.48
CA GLU A 329 12.92 9.83 -19.05
C GLU A 329 13.71 9.26 -20.23
N ILE A 330 14.24 8.04 -20.11
CA ILE A 330 14.95 7.34 -21.19
C ILE A 330 14.01 7.09 -22.38
N ALA A 331 12.76 6.70 -22.13
CA ALA A 331 11.75 6.53 -23.17
C ALA A 331 11.47 7.86 -23.91
N GLN A 332 11.32 8.98 -23.19
CA GLN A 332 11.15 10.30 -23.79
C GLN A 332 12.36 10.69 -24.67
N GLN A 333 13.58 10.42 -24.20
CA GLN A 333 14.80 10.64 -24.97
C GLN A 333 14.84 9.78 -26.24
N GLN A 334 14.45 8.51 -26.15
CA GLN A 334 14.32 7.61 -27.30
C GLN A 334 13.28 8.12 -28.30
N GLY A 335 12.13 8.60 -27.82
CA GLY A 335 11.10 9.24 -28.66
C GLY A 335 11.64 10.46 -29.43
N ALA A 336 12.45 11.30 -28.79
CA ALA A 336 13.11 12.43 -29.43
C ALA A 336 14.13 12.01 -30.50
N VAL A 337 14.86 10.91 -30.28
CA VAL A 337 15.76 10.32 -31.30
C VAL A 337 14.93 9.82 -32.49
N ASN A 338 13.83 9.10 -32.25
CA ASN A 338 12.93 8.57 -33.28
C ASN A 338 12.29 9.67 -34.13
N GLN A 339 11.89 10.79 -33.51
CA GLN A 339 11.35 11.95 -34.23
C GLN A 339 12.40 12.59 -35.14
N ARG A 340 13.65 12.71 -34.69
CA ARG A 340 14.74 13.28 -35.50
C ARG A 340 15.09 12.37 -36.68
N THR A 341 15.20 11.05 -36.46
CA THR A 341 15.50 10.09 -37.53
C THR A 341 14.33 9.94 -38.51
N GLY A 342 13.09 10.02 -38.03
CA GLY A 342 11.87 10.05 -38.86
C GLY A 342 11.81 11.25 -39.80
N GLN A 343 12.31 12.42 -39.38
CA GLN A 343 12.36 13.65 -40.20
C GLN A 343 13.43 13.62 -41.31
N ILE A 344 14.43 12.74 -41.20
CA ILE A 344 15.49 12.58 -42.22
C ILE A 344 14.96 11.82 -43.44
N THR A 345 14.01 10.90 -43.26
CA THR A 345 13.56 9.95 -44.29
C THR A 345 12.67 10.55 -45.40
N PRO A 346 11.85 11.61 -45.17
CA PRO A 346 11.09 12.26 -46.24
C PRO A 346 11.72 13.53 -46.83
N MET A 347 12.83 14.04 -46.28
CA MET A 347 13.45 15.30 -46.76
C MET A 347 14.68 15.05 -47.64
N ASN A 348 14.74 15.72 -48.79
CA ASN A 348 15.97 15.81 -49.61
C ASN A 348 16.99 16.77 -48.94
N LEU A 349 17.47 16.42 -47.75
CA LEU A 349 18.57 17.14 -47.11
C LEU A 349 19.87 16.93 -47.90
N GLY A 350 20.71 17.98 -47.92
CA GLY A 350 22.08 17.85 -48.43
C GLY A 350 22.88 16.82 -47.62
N GLN A 351 23.78 16.10 -48.28
CA GLN A 351 24.53 14.97 -47.69
C GLN A 351 25.24 15.32 -46.38
N GLN A 352 25.77 16.54 -46.27
CA GLN A 352 26.43 17.02 -45.05
C GLN A 352 25.46 17.31 -43.90
N ALA A 353 24.26 17.82 -44.19
CA ALA A 353 23.23 18.05 -43.17
C ALA A 353 22.66 16.71 -42.66
N ARG A 354 22.50 15.73 -43.55
CA ARG A 354 22.10 14.37 -43.18
C ARG A 354 23.11 13.69 -42.27
N SER A 355 24.40 13.77 -42.62
CA SER A 355 25.48 13.18 -41.81
C SER A 355 25.53 13.78 -40.39
N ASN A 356 25.43 15.11 -40.28
CA ASN A 356 25.40 15.78 -38.98
C ASN A 356 24.19 15.34 -38.12
N GLN A 357 22.99 15.26 -38.71
CA GLN A 357 21.79 14.82 -38.00
C GLN A 357 21.87 13.34 -37.57
N LEU A 358 22.49 12.48 -38.37
CA LEU A 358 22.72 11.08 -38.01
C LEU A 358 23.74 10.92 -36.88
N GLN A 359 24.79 11.75 -36.87
CA GLN A 359 25.75 11.77 -35.76
C GLN A 359 25.10 12.22 -34.46
N GLU A 360 24.27 13.26 -34.49
CA GLU A 360 23.52 13.71 -33.31
C GLU A 360 22.54 12.65 -32.79
N ALA A 361 21.88 11.93 -33.70
CA ALA A 361 21.01 10.81 -33.36
C ALA A 361 21.82 9.64 -32.75
N ALA A 362 22.99 9.34 -33.30
CA ALA A 362 23.90 8.32 -32.77
C ALA A 362 24.35 8.66 -31.34
N SER A 363 24.78 9.90 -31.09
CA SER A 363 25.16 10.36 -29.74
C SER A 363 23.98 10.39 -28.76
N GLY A 364 22.76 10.64 -29.25
CA GLY A 364 21.54 10.45 -28.44
C GLY A 364 21.36 8.99 -28.02
N GLN A 365 21.55 8.08 -28.97
CA GLN A 365 21.40 6.65 -28.75
C GLN A 365 22.50 6.06 -27.84
N GLN A 366 23.73 6.57 -27.90
CA GLN A 366 24.82 6.19 -26.98
C GLN A 366 24.51 6.57 -25.53
N ARG A 367 23.97 7.77 -25.30
CA ARG A 367 23.57 8.21 -23.95
C ARG A 367 22.48 7.32 -23.36
N ILE A 368 21.50 6.93 -24.18
CA ILE A 368 20.44 5.99 -23.80
C ILE A 368 21.05 4.63 -23.40
N ALA A 369 22.02 4.12 -24.18
CA ALA A 369 22.71 2.87 -23.85
C ALA A 369 23.50 2.95 -22.53
N GLU A 370 24.20 4.06 -22.28
CA GLU A 370 24.96 4.29 -21.05
C GLU A 370 24.05 4.39 -19.82
N GLN A 371 22.92 5.10 -19.93
CA GLN A 371 21.94 5.22 -18.85
C GLN A 371 21.30 3.87 -18.51
N LEU A 372 20.92 3.09 -19.52
CA LEU A 372 20.38 1.74 -19.31
C LEU A 372 21.42 0.77 -18.72
N GLY A 373 22.69 0.88 -19.13
CA GLY A 373 23.78 0.09 -18.56
C GLY A 373 24.04 0.41 -17.07
N GLN A 374 24.01 1.69 -16.70
CA GLN A 374 24.14 2.11 -15.29
C GLN A 374 23.00 1.61 -14.41
N LEU A 375 21.78 1.53 -14.96
CA LEU A 375 20.62 0.95 -14.27
C LEU A 375 20.78 -0.57 -14.10
N ALA A 376 21.33 -1.26 -15.11
CA ALA A 376 21.54 -2.71 -15.08
C ALA A 376 22.68 -3.16 -14.13
N ASP A 377 23.68 -2.30 -13.89
CA ASP A 377 24.85 -2.60 -13.03
C ASP A 377 24.60 -2.39 -11.51
N ARG A 378 23.37 -2.03 -11.09
CA ARG A 378 23.03 -1.87 -9.65
C ARG A 378 22.99 -3.24 -8.91
N PRO A 379 23.43 -3.31 -7.64
CA PRO A 379 23.60 -4.56 -6.90
C PRO A 379 22.26 -5.30 -6.64
N PRO A 380 22.26 -6.65 -6.64
CA PRO A 380 21.06 -7.49 -6.69
C PRO A 380 20.22 -7.58 -5.41
N ASP A 381 20.67 -7.06 -4.26
CA ASP A 381 19.88 -7.03 -3.01
C ASP A 381 18.71 -6.02 -3.05
N GLN A 382 18.61 -5.21 -4.11
CA GLN A 382 17.51 -4.27 -4.39
C GLN A 382 16.85 -4.54 -5.75
N ALA A 383 17.17 -5.67 -6.39
CA ALA A 383 16.66 -6.00 -7.71
C ALA A 383 15.73 -7.21 -7.64
N GLN A 384 14.42 -6.97 -7.62
CA GLN A 384 13.49 -7.82 -8.37
C GLN A 384 14.08 -8.04 -9.78
N PRO A 385 13.77 -9.14 -10.48
CA PRO A 385 14.35 -9.44 -11.79
C PRO A 385 13.95 -8.35 -12.80
N LEU A 386 14.73 -7.26 -12.84
CA LEU A 386 14.57 -6.11 -13.71
C LEU A 386 14.74 -6.64 -15.14
N GLY A 387 13.62 -6.94 -15.79
CA GLY A 387 13.59 -7.59 -17.08
C GLY A 387 14.52 -6.88 -18.08
N ASP A 388 15.51 -7.62 -18.57
CA ASP A 388 16.25 -7.36 -19.81
C ASP A 388 16.80 -5.93 -20.02
N LEU A 389 17.04 -5.14 -18.96
CA LEU A 389 17.62 -3.78 -19.06
C LEU A 389 18.97 -3.80 -19.77
N GLU A 390 19.75 -4.85 -19.52
CA GLU A 390 21.01 -5.10 -20.22
C GLU A 390 20.81 -5.32 -21.73
N ALA A 391 19.76 -6.04 -22.14
CA ALA A 391 19.45 -6.21 -23.56
C ALA A 391 18.94 -4.92 -24.21
N LEU A 392 18.22 -4.07 -23.48
CA LEU A 392 17.81 -2.75 -23.96
C LEU A 392 19.04 -1.84 -24.15
N ALA A 393 20.01 -1.87 -23.22
CA ALA A 393 21.27 -1.15 -23.36
C ALA A 393 22.07 -1.63 -24.58
N GLN A 394 22.17 -2.95 -24.80
CA GLN A 394 22.84 -3.53 -25.95
C GLN A 394 22.15 -3.17 -27.29
N GLU A 395 20.82 -3.17 -27.33
CA GLU A 395 20.05 -2.78 -28.52
C GLU A 395 20.23 -1.29 -28.84
N ALA A 396 20.22 -0.42 -27.82
CA ALA A 396 20.53 0.99 -27.95
C ALA A 396 21.94 1.19 -28.53
N GLN A 397 22.94 0.50 -27.99
CA GLN A 397 24.32 0.59 -28.49
C GLN A 397 24.44 0.15 -29.95
N ALA A 398 23.80 -0.95 -30.34
CA ALA A 398 23.80 -1.43 -31.72
C ALA A 398 23.13 -0.44 -32.69
N LEU A 399 22.07 0.25 -32.25
CA LEU A 399 21.42 1.32 -33.02
C LEU A 399 22.33 2.54 -33.17
N ALA A 400 23.07 2.90 -32.12
CA ALA A 400 24.03 4.00 -32.17
C ALA A 400 25.13 3.77 -33.21
N GLU A 401 25.68 2.55 -33.28
CA GLU A 401 26.70 2.16 -34.25
C GLU A 401 26.19 2.24 -35.71
N ARG A 402 24.94 1.82 -35.94
CA ARG A 402 24.31 1.92 -37.27
C ARG A 402 24.10 3.37 -37.69
N LEU A 403 23.62 4.21 -36.79
CA LEU A 403 23.43 5.64 -37.04
C LEU A 403 24.77 6.36 -37.30
N ALA A 404 25.81 6.03 -36.53
CA ALA A 404 27.16 6.54 -36.73
C ALA A 404 27.77 6.08 -38.07
N GLY A 405 27.42 4.86 -38.51
CA GLY A 405 27.75 4.31 -39.83
C GLY A 405 26.84 4.81 -40.97
N GLU A 406 26.10 5.89 -40.74
CA GLU A 406 25.15 6.51 -41.70
C GLU A 406 24.06 5.55 -42.23
N SER A 407 23.81 4.45 -41.52
CA SER A 407 22.89 3.39 -41.91
C SER A 407 21.51 3.63 -41.31
N LEU A 408 20.71 4.47 -41.98
CA LEU A 408 19.31 4.72 -41.65
C LEU A 408 18.39 4.05 -42.69
N ASP A 409 18.16 2.76 -42.49
CA ASP A 409 17.20 1.95 -43.27
C ASP A 409 15.91 1.68 -42.50
N VAL A 410 14.91 1.11 -43.19
CA VAL A 410 13.60 0.79 -42.62
C VAL A 410 13.74 -0.14 -41.40
N GLU A 411 14.71 -1.05 -41.43
CA GLU A 411 15.00 -1.94 -40.32
C GLU A 411 15.48 -1.19 -39.07
N THR A 412 16.38 -0.21 -39.24
CA THR A 412 16.89 0.63 -38.13
C THR A 412 15.77 1.45 -37.50
N LEU A 413 14.85 2.00 -38.30
CA LEU A 413 13.69 2.75 -37.80
C LEU A 413 12.72 1.85 -37.01
N GLN A 414 12.44 0.65 -37.51
CA GLN A 414 11.58 -0.32 -36.81
C GLN A 414 12.21 -0.80 -35.50
N ARG A 415 13.53 -0.95 -35.45
CA ARG A 415 14.26 -1.32 -34.23
C ARG A 415 14.22 -0.19 -33.18
N GLN A 416 14.37 1.06 -33.61
CA GLN A 416 14.19 2.26 -32.77
C GLN A 416 12.78 2.36 -32.16
N GLU A 417 11.74 2.03 -32.94
CA GLU A 417 10.35 2.02 -32.49
C GLU A 417 10.07 0.87 -31.52
N ARG A 418 10.61 -0.33 -31.79
CA ARG A 418 10.54 -1.47 -30.86
C ARG A 418 11.25 -1.19 -29.54
N LEU A 419 12.43 -0.57 -29.57
CA LEU A 419 13.16 -0.19 -28.36
C LEU A 419 12.35 0.81 -27.53
N PHE A 420 11.73 1.81 -28.16
CA PHE A 420 10.85 2.77 -27.49
C PHE A 420 9.65 2.10 -26.81
N HIS A 421 8.96 1.18 -27.50
CA HIS A 421 7.84 0.45 -26.89
C HIS A 421 8.28 -0.44 -25.73
N ARG A 422 9.42 -1.15 -25.85
CA ARG A 422 9.95 -1.96 -24.75
C ARG A 422 10.35 -1.12 -23.54
N LEU A 423 10.84 0.11 -23.73
CA LEU A 423 11.13 1.04 -22.63
C LEU A 423 9.86 1.48 -21.90
N LEU A 424 8.79 1.78 -22.63
CA LEU A 424 7.48 2.13 -22.05
C LEU A 424 6.83 0.93 -21.34
N ASP A 425 6.93 -0.26 -21.94
CA ASP A 425 6.40 -1.50 -21.37
C ASP A 425 7.20 -1.92 -20.13
N ALA A 426 8.53 -1.71 -20.12
CA ALA A 426 9.37 -1.96 -18.95
C ALA A 426 9.00 -1.03 -17.78
N GLY A 427 8.78 0.27 -18.03
CA GLY A 427 8.28 1.19 -17.01
C GLY A 427 6.93 0.78 -16.43
N ARG A 428 5.99 0.34 -17.30
CA ARG A 428 4.66 -0.16 -16.86
C ARG A 428 4.69 -1.53 -16.20
N SER A 429 5.65 -2.38 -16.54
CA SER A 429 5.82 -3.71 -15.92
C SER A 429 6.25 -3.55 -14.47
N LEU A 430 7.16 -2.62 -14.19
CA LEU A 430 7.60 -2.32 -12.83
C LEU A 430 6.46 -1.74 -11.98
N GLU A 431 5.63 -0.88 -12.58
CA GLU A 431 4.40 -0.36 -11.96
C GLU A 431 3.32 -1.46 -11.73
N LYS A 432 3.31 -2.52 -12.55
CA LYS A 432 2.35 -3.64 -12.43
C LYS A 432 2.82 -4.76 -11.51
N ASP A 433 4.11 -4.99 -11.37
CA ASP A 433 4.65 -6.01 -10.46
C ASP A 433 4.42 -5.64 -8.98
N GLU A 434 4.03 -4.39 -8.68
CA GLU A 434 3.51 -3.96 -7.37
C GLU A 434 2.05 -4.40 -7.12
N PHE A 435 1.30 -4.73 -8.17
CA PHE A 435 -0.06 -5.27 -8.09
C PHE A 435 -0.07 -6.72 -8.56
N SER A 436 0.19 -7.64 -7.64
CA SER A 436 -0.07 -9.06 -7.89
C SER A 436 -1.58 -9.32 -7.91
N ASP A 437 -2.15 -9.40 -9.11
CA ASP A 437 -3.46 -10.05 -9.35
C ASP A 437 -3.34 -11.60 -9.29
N GLU A 438 -2.30 -12.16 -8.65
CA GLU A 438 -2.23 -13.59 -8.44
C GLU A 438 -3.22 -14.01 -7.35
N ARG A 439 -4.34 -14.55 -7.79
CA ARG A 439 -5.28 -15.28 -6.94
C ARG A 439 -4.55 -16.43 -6.25
N GLU A 440 -4.14 -16.24 -5.01
CA GLU A 440 -3.71 -17.34 -4.15
C GLU A 440 -4.90 -18.28 -3.93
N SER A 441 -4.83 -19.46 -4.54
CA SER A 441 -5.79 -20.53 -4.26
C SER A 441 -5.20 -21.46 -3.22
N THR A 442 -5.66 -21.35 -1.98
CA THR A 442 -5.45 -22.41 -0.99
C THR A 442 -6.30 -23.61 -1.41
N ALA A 443 -5.68 -24.78 -1.57
CA ALA A 443 -6.45 -26.02 -1.67
C ALA A 443 -7.19 -26.21 -0.33
N PRO A 444 -8.52 -26.40 -0.33
CA PRO A 444 -9.22 -26.62 0.92
C PRO A 444 -8.66 -27.87 1.62
N GLY A 445 -8.38 -27.75 2.92
CA GLY A 445 -8.02 -28.90 3.75
C GLY A 445 -9.11 -29.98 3.76
N GLU A 446 -8.77 -31.19 4.20
CA GLU A 446 -9.77 -32.26 4.40
C GLU A 446 -10.81 -31.80 5.43
N PHE A 447 -12.00 -31.45 4.96
CA PHE A 447 -13.18 -31.26 5.78
C PHE A 447 -14.13 -32.45 5.59
N GLU A 448 -14.67 -32.97 6.69
CA GLU A 448 -15.72 -33.97 6.64
C GLU A 448 -16.97 -33.36 5.99
N ARG A 449 -17.32 -33.82 4.79
CA ARG A 449 -18.59 -33.47 4.15
C ARG A 449 -19.70 -34.18 4.90
N ASN A 450 -20.59 -33.41 5.54
CA ASN A 450 -21.85 -33.95 6.01
C ASN A 450 -22.62 -34.56 4.83
N ASP A 451 -23.10 -35.80 4.99
CA ASP A 451 -23.94 -36.46 4.00
C ASP A 451 -25.19 -35.62 3.74
N VAL A 452 -25.31 -35.12 2.51
CA VAL A 452 -26.52 -34.39 2.08
C VAL A 452 -27.64 -35.42 1.93
N GLU A 453 -28.67 -35.33 2.78
CA GLU A 453 -29.88 -36.14 2.64
C GLU A 453 -30.50 -35.93 1.26
N ALA A 454 -30.88 -37.03 0.60
CA ALA A 454 -31.50 -36.98 -0.71
C ALA A 454 -32.83 -36.20 -0.63
N LEU A 455 -32.97 -35.18 -1.48
CA LEU A 455 -34.19 -34.38 -1.60
C LEU A 455 -35.41 -35.29 -1.80
N SER A 456 -36.44 -35.09 -0.99
CA SER A 456 -37.70 -35.81 -1.08
C SER A 456 -38.52 -35.35 -2.29
N SER A 457 -39.53 -36.13 -2.69
CA SER A 457 -40.48 -35.72 -3.74
C SER A 457 -41.26 -34.45 -3.40
N ASP A 458 -41.35 -34.10 -2.11
CA ASP A 458 -41.95 -32.85 -1.65
C ASP A 458 -41.02 -31.65 -1.90
N ASP A 459 -39.70 -31.85 -1.77
CA ASP A 459 -38.68 -30.83 -2.05
C ASP A 459 -38.54 -30.55 -3.56
N LEU A 460 -38.85 -31.54 -4.40
CA LEU A 460 -38.87 -31.43 -5.87
C LEU A 460 -40.18 -30.86 -6.43
N GLY A 461 -41.09 -30.37 -5.57
CA GLY A 461 -42.31 -29.67 -5.99
C GLY A 461 -43.44 -30.56 -6.50
N GLY A 462 -43.44 -31.86 -6.15
CA GLY A 462 -44.52 -32.78 -6.48
C GLY A 462 -45.89 -32.32 -5.95
N LEU A 463 -46.96 -32.53 -6.73
CA LEU A 463 -48.32 -32.32 -6.23
C LEU A 463 -48.69 -33.46 -5.28
N ARG A 464 -48.83 -33.17 -3.97
CA ARG A 464 -49.22 -34.14 -2.94
C ARG A 464 -50.59 -34.76 -3.21
N PHE A 465 -51.53 -33.96 -3.72
CA PHE A 465 -52.82 -34.44 -4.21
C PHE A 465 -52.84 -34.42 -5.74
N GLN A 466 -52.84 -35.61 -6.34
CA GLN A 466 -52.92 -35.76 -7.78
C GLN A 466 -54.27 -35.31 -8.31
N LEU A 467 -54.23 -34.67 -9.48
CA LEU A 467 -55.43 -34.28 -10.21
C LEU A 467 -56.19 -35.53 -10.66
N PRO A 468 -57.54 -35.51 -10.64
CA PRO A 468 -58.34 -36.61 -11.18
C PRO A 468 -57.97 -36.89 -12.64
N PRO A 469 -58.01 -38.15 -13.09
CA PRO A 469 -57.65 -38.51 -14.45
C PRO A 469 -58.58 -37.83 -15.46
N THR A 470 -58.05 -37.52 -16.65
CA THR A 470 -58.75 -36.74 -17.67
C THR A 470 -60.09 -37.38 -18.08
N GLU A 471 -60.18 -38.70 -18.02
CA GLU A 471 -61.40 -39.48 -18.31
C GLU A 471 -62.57 -39.15 -17.36
N GLU A 472 -62.27 -38.90 -16.09
CA GLU A 472 -63.27 -38.50 -15.09
C GLU A 472 -63.66 -37.03 -15.25
N LEU A 473 -62.68 -36.17 -15.54
CA LEU A 473 -62.91 -34.75 -15.80
C LEU A 473 -63.73 -34.50 -17.07
N GLN A 474 -63.62 -35.38 -18.07
CA GLN A 474 -64.41 -35.31 -19.31
C GLN A 474 -65.89 -35.66 -19.12
N ARG A 475 -66.24 -36.45 -18.08
CA ARG A 475 -67.63 -36.77 -17.74
C ARG A 475 -68.36 -35.63 -17.02
N LEU A 476 -67.62 -34.61 -16.55
CA LEU A 476 -68.16 -33.43 -15.89
C LEU A 476 -68.45 -32.32 -16.91
N SER A 477 -69.44 -31.47 -16.61
CA SER A 477 -69.67 -30.26 -17.40
C SER A 477 -68.45 -29.33 -17.29
N PRO A 478 -68.20 -28.44 -18.28
CA PRO A 478 -67.05 -27.54 -18.26
C PRO A 478 -66.94 -26.71 -16.96
N ALA A 479 -68.08 -26.23 -16.44
CA ALA A 479 -68.13 -25.48 -15.19
C ALA A 479 -67.77 -26.34 -13.97
N GLN A 480 -68.23 -27.59 -13.91
CA GLN A 480 -67.89 -28.52 -12.84
C GLN A 480 -66.42 -28.94 -12.90
N ARG A 481 -65.87 -29.14 -14.09
CA ARG A 481 -64.45 -29.44 -14.29
C ARG A 481 -63.56 -28.34 -13.74
N GLN A 482 -63.89 -27.09 -14.04
CA GLN A 482 -63.13 -25.95 -13.54
C GLN A 482 -63.17 -25.86 -12.00
N MET A 483 -64.34 -26.08 -11.39
CA MET A 483 -64.45 -26.11 -9.91
C MET A 483 -63.61 -27.22 -9.28
N VAL A 484 -63.54 -28.41 -9.90
CA VAL A 484 -62.71 -29.52 -9.41
C VAL A 484 -61.23 -29.17 -9.52
N LEU A 485 -60.78 -28.60 -10.64
CA LEU A 485 -59.38 -28.18 -10.81
C LEU A 485 -58.99 -27.11 -9.80
N GLU A 486 -59.82 -26.08 -9.63
CA GLU A 486 -59.59 -25.00 -8.64
C GLU A 486 -59.58 -25.54 -7.20
N TYR A 487 -60.39 -26.55 -6.89
CA TYR A 487 -60.39 -27.20 -5.58
C TYR A 487 -59.06 -27.92 -5.29
N PHE A 488 -58.57 -28.74 -6.23
CA PHE A 488 -57.29 -29.45 -6.06
C PHE A 488 -56.08 -28.50 -6.07
N GLU A 489 -56.15 -27.39 -6.83
CA GLU A 489 -55.13 -26.35 -6.78
C GLU A 489 -55.08 -25.65 -5.42
N ARG A 490 -56.25 -25.29 -4.87
CA ARG A 490 -56.35 -24.69 -3.53
C ARG A 490 -55.87 -25.65 -2.44
N LEU A 491 -56.18 -26.95 -2.57
CA LEU A 491 -55.78 -27.98 -1.62
C LEU A 491 -54.26 -28.15 -1.59
N ASN A 492 -53.62 -28.25 -2.76
CA ASN A 492 -52.16 -28.33 -2.87
C ASN A 492 -51.47 -27.02 -2.41
N ARG A 493 -52.08 -25.85 -2.67
CA ARG A 493 -51.55 -24.55 -2.20
C ARG A 493 -51.66 -24.40 -0.68
N ALA A 494 -52.74 -24.89 -0.07
CA ALA A 494 -52.93 -24.83 1.38
C ALA A 494 -51.90 -25.68 2.14
N GLU A 495 -51.57 -26.87 1.62
CA GLU A 495 -50.53 -27.75 2.16
C GLU A 495 -49.13 -27.13 2.05
N ARG A 496 -48.75 -26.57 0.90
CA ARG A 496 -47.46 -25.87 0.76
C ARG A 496 -47.27 -24.72 1.75
N ARG A 497 -48.37 -24.06 2.16
CA ARG A 497 -48.35 -23.00 3.18
C ARG A 497 -48.30 -23.52 4.61
N ALA A 498 -48.71 -24.76 4.86
CA ALA A 498 -48.74 -25.33 6.20
C ALA A 498 -47.35 -25.79 6.67
N GLY A 499 -46.39 -25.98 5.76
CA GLY A 499 -45.03 -26.44 6.04
C GLY A 499 -44.99 -27.84 6.66
N PRO A 500 -43.83 -28.52 6.68
CA PRO A 500 -43.69 -29.74 7.46
C PRO A 500 -43.89 -29.39 8.94
N ARG A 501 -44.90 -30.00 9.59
CA ARG A 501 -45.00 -29.97 11.05
C ARG A 501 -43.79 -30.71 11.60
N GLY A 502 -42.75 -29.96 11.95
CA GLY A 502 -41.57 -30.48 12.61
C GLY A 502 -41.97 -31.23 13.86
N THR A 503 -41.86 -32.55 13.83
CA THR A 503 -41.69 -33.33 15.05
C THR A 503 -40.30 -33.01 15.56
N ILE A 504 -40.24 -32.14 16.57
CA ILE A 504 -39.04 -31.96 17.39
C ILE A 504 -38.74 -33.32 18.00
N ARG A 505 -37.56 -33.87 17.69
CA ARG A 505 -36.94 -34.95 18.44
C ARG A 505 -35.56 -34.53 18.84
#